data_AF-A0A7Y2Y3Z0-F1
#
_entry.id   AF-A0A7Y2Y3Z0-F1
#
_cell.length_a   1.000
_cell.length_b   1.000
_cell.length_c   1.000
_cell.angle_alpha   90.00
_cell.angle_beta   90.00
_cell.angle_gamma   90.00
#
_symmetry.space_group_name_H-M   'P 1'
#
loop_
_entity.id
_entity.type
_entity.pdbx_description
1 polymer ?
#
loop_
_entity_poly.entity_id
_entity_poly.type
_entity_poly.pdbx_seq_one_letter_code
_entity_poly.pdbx_strand_id
1 'polypeptide(L)'
;MKILEFFLEILVWFGLDFSDFKHQRKIEKLEKADGKSRTFQKYFLGPSAKTIFKVFIILIILFFGYLWYSNNYSKPKKTKKEIIEISEYITQWKSEYNSLPITIEIMIKSKPLHKKWLTDEWKRPYFYSIDSTDNSFELFSAGKDGKFETKDDISSK
;
A
#
# COMPACT_ATOMS: atom_id res chain seq x y z
N MET A 1 -29.14 3.09 -21.91
CA MET A 1 -27.73 3.50 -21.67
C MET A 1 -26.73 2.39 -22.00
N LYS A 2 -26.85 1.18 -21.43
CA LYS A 2 -25.90 0.07 -21.65
C LYS A 2 -25.64 -0.36 -23.10
N ILE A 3 -26.65 -0.29 -23.99
CA ILE A 3 -26.50 -0.69 -25.40
C ILE A 3 -25.61 0.28 -26.19
N LEU A 4 -25.76 1.59 -25.95
CA LEU A 4 -24.95 2.61 -26.63
C LEU A 4 -23.47 2.51 -26.22
N GLU A 5 -23.22 2.32 -24.93
CA GLU A 5 -21.87 2.11 -24.38
C GLU A 5 -21.19 0.89 -25.00
N PHE A 6 -21.92 -0.22 -25.16
CA PHE A 6 -21.43 -1.43 -25.82
C PHE A 6 -21.01 -1.19 -27.28
N PHE A 7 -21.82 -0.47 -28.06
CA PHE A 7 -21.46 -0.13 -29.44
C PHE A 7 -20.25 0.81 -29.54
N LEU A 8 -20.14 1.76 -28.62
CA LEU A 8 -18.99 2.66 -28.55
C LEU A 8 -17.70 1.89 -28.21
N GLU A 9 -17.78 0.94 -27.28
CA GLU A 9 -16.64 0.10 -26.90
C GLU A 9 -16.13 -0.72 -28.10
N ILE A 10 -17.04 -1.36 -28.86
CA ILE A 10 -16.68 -2.09 -30.08
C ILE A 10 -15.98 -1.19 -31.09
N LEU A 11 -16.49 0.02 -31.32
CA LEU A 11 -15.90 0.96 -32.28
C LEU A 11 -14.48 1.40 -31.86
N VAL A 12 -14.24 1.58 -30.57
CA VAL A 12 -12.91 1.93 -30.04
C VAL A 12 -11.92 0.79 -30.27
N TRP A 13 -12.29 -0.45 -29.93
CA TRP A 13 -11.46 -1.63 -30.17
C TRP A 13 -11.16 -1.81 -31.65
N PHE A 14 -12.18 -1.76 -32.51
CA PHE A 14 -12.01 -1.88 -33.95
C PHE A 14 -11.12 -0.76 -34.54
N GLY A 15 -11.26 0.47 -34.05
CA GLY A 15 -10.43 1.60 -34.46
C GLY A 15 -8.96 1.44 -34.09
N LEU A 16 -8.67 0.85 -32.93
CA LEU A 16 -7.30 0.52 -32.49
C LEU A 16 -6.70 -0.60 -33.35
N ASP A 17 -7.44 -1.68 -33.58
CA ASP A 17 -7.00 -2.80 -34.43
C ASP A 17 -6.69 -2.35 -35.86
N PHE A 18 -7.56 -1.51 -36.43
CA PHE A 18 -7.32 -0.93 -37.75
C PHE A 18 -6.07 -0.05 -37.79
N SER A 19 -5.83 0.72 -36.73
CA SER A 19 -4.65 1.57 -36.60
C SER A 19 -3.36 0.74 -36.51
N ASP A 20 -3.39 -0.36 -35.75
CA ASP A 20 -2.28 -1.31 -35.67
C ASP A 20 -2.02 -1.99 -37.01
N PHE A 21 -3.07 -2.44 -37.71
CA PHE A 21 -2.94 -3.01 -39.04
C PHE A 21 -2.27 -2.02 -40.02
N LYS A 22 -2.71 -0.76 -40.02
CA LYS A 22 -2.11 0.29 -40.86
C LYS A 22 -0.65 0.54 -40.50
N HIS A 23 -0.31 0.53 -39.21
CA HIS A 23 1.06 0.67 -38.74
C HIS A 23 1.94 -0.48 -39.20
N GLN A 24 1.50 -1.72 -39.00
CA GLN A 24 2.23 -2.93 -39.42
C GLN A 24 2.50 -2.92 -40.92
N ARG A 25 1.50 -2.62 -41.76
CA ARG A 25 1.69 -2.52 -43.21
C ARG A 25 2.68 -1.43 -43.62
N LYS A 26 2.74 -0.31 -42.90
CA LYS A 26 3.73 0.75 -43.15
C LYS A 26 5.14 0.25 -42.85
N ILE A 27 5.33 -0.47 -41.75
CA ILE A 27 6.63 -1.04 -41.37
C ILE A 27 7.05 -2.12 -42.37
N GLU A 28 6.17 -3.03 -42.77
CA GLU A 28 6.48 -4.07 -43.76
C GLU A 28 6.93 -3.51 -45.12
N LYS A 29 6.31 -2.41 -45.56
CA LYS A 29 6.75 -1.71 -46.79
C LYS A 29 8.18 -1.17 -46.66
N LEU A 30 8.54 -0.69 -45.47
CA LEU A 30 9.88 -0.20 -45.21
C LEU A 30 10.89 -1.35 -45.14
N GLU A 31 10.55 -2.44 -44.44
CA GLU A 31 11.38 -3.67 -44.37
C GLU A 31 11.65 -4.28 -45.75
N LYS A 32 10.65 -4.23 -46.66
CA LYS A 32 10.82 -4.67 -48.06
C LYS A 32 11.71 -3.74 -48.88
N ALA A 33 11.74 -2.44 -48.56
CA ALA A 33 12.52 -1.46 -49.28
C ALA A 33 14.00 -1.44 -48.86
N ASP A 34 14.28 -1.68 -47.58
CA ASP A 34 15.64 -1.63 -47.02
C ASP A 34 16.23 -3.01 -46.69
N GLY A 35 15.43 -4.08 -46.74
CA GLY A 35 15.84 -5.45 -46.43
C GLY A 35 16.15 -5.70 -44.94
N LYS A 36 15.84 -4.76 -44.04
CA LYS A 36 16.18 -4.83 -42.61
C LYS A 36 14.94 -5.13 -41.79
N SER A 37 15.04 -6.09 -40.85
CA SER A 37 13.95 -6.40 -39.92
C SER A 37 13.75 -5.28 -38.89
N ARG A 38 12.50 -4.89 -38.65
CA ARG A 38 12.08 -3.86 -37.69
C ARG A 38 11.02 -4.41 -36.72
N THR A 39 11.23 -5.64 -36.27
CA THR A 39 10.31 -6.39 -35.39
C THR A 39 9.91 -5.61 -34.14
N PHE A 40 10.86 -4.93 -33.48
CA PHE A 40 10.55 -4.11 -32.30
C PHE A 40 9.60 -2.95 -32.63
N GLN A 41 9.86 -2.21 -33.71
CA GLN A 41 9.01 -1.10 -34.14
C GLN A 41 7.63 -1.56 -34.61
N LYS A 42 7.55 -2.77 -35.20
CA LYS A 42 6.30 -3.36 -35.67
C LYS A 42 5.33 -3.66 -34.53
N TYR A 43 5.83 -4.22 -33.42
CA TYR A 43 4.99 -4.68 -32.31
C TYR A 43 4.97 -3.74 -31.10
N PHE A 44 6.13 -3.23 -30.65
CA PHE A 44 6.22 -2.44 -29.41
C PHE A 44 5.91 -0.94 -29.61
N LEU A 45 6.04 -0.41 -30.83
CA LEU A 45 5.77 1.00 -31.14
C LEU A 45 4.43 1.22 -31.86
N GLY A 46 3.61 0.17 -31.93
CA GLY A 46 2.25 0.21 -32.48
C GLY A 46 1.29 1.07 -31.63
N PRO A 47 0.21 1.59 -32.23
CA PRO A 47 -0.86 2.29 -31.53
C PRO A 47 -1.35 1.59 -30.26
N SER A 48 -1.68 0.30 -30.29
CA SER A 48 -2.19 -0.40 -29.09
C SER A 48 -1.13 -0.53 -28.00
N ALA A 49 0.11 -0.85 -28.36
CA ALA A 49 1.21 -0.92 -27.40
C ALA A 49 1.43 0.43 -26.70
N LYS A 50 1.33 1.55 -27.42
CA LYS A 50 1.40 2.90 -26.83
C LYS A 50 0.23 3.18 -25.89
N THR A 51 -0.98 2.74 -26.23
CA THR A 51 -2.16 2.89 -25.37
C THR A 51 -1.99 2.09 -24.08
N ILE A 52 -1.57 0.82 -24.16
CA ILE A 52 -1.27 -0.02 -23.00
C ILE A 52 -0.20 0.63 -22.13
N PHE A 53 0.89 1.15 -22.74
CA PHE A 53 1.95 1.82 -22.00
C PHE A 53 1.45 3.05 -21.23
N LYS A 54 0.58 3.87 -21.81
CA LYS A 54 -0.03 5.01 -21.11
C LYS A 54 -0.90 4.56 -19.93
N VAL A 55 -1.72 3.52 -20.12
CA VAL A 55 -2.53 2.94 -19.03
C VAL A 55 -1.64 2.44 -17.91
N PHE A 56 -0.54 1.77 -18.26
CA PHE A 56 0.42 1.27 -17.28
C PHE A 56 1.07 2.40 -16.47
N ILE A 57 1.47 3.51 -17.11
CA ILE A 57 1.96 4.70 -16.41
C ILE A 57 0.93 5.24 -15.42
N ILE A 58 -0.34 5.34 -15.83
CA ILE A 58 -1.41 5.83 -14.95
C ILE A 58 -1.57 4.91 -13.74
N LEU A 59 -1.57 3.59 -13.95
CA LEU A 59 -1.65 2.61 -12.86
C LEU A 59 -0.48 2.72 -11.89
N ILE A 60 0.75 2.93 -12.40
CA ILE A 60 1.94 3.16 -11.56
C ILE A 60 1.75 4.40 -10.69
N ILE A 61 1.31 5.52 -11.28
CA ILE A 61 1.09 6.78 -10.55
C ILE A 61 0.04 6.58 -9.45
N LEU A 62 -1.08 5.92 -9.77
CA LEU A 62 -2.12 5.61 -8.79
C LEU A 62 -1.62 4.71 -7.66
N PHE A 63 -0.83 3.69 -7.99
CA PHE A 63 -0.24 2.78 -7.01
C PHE A 63 0.70 3.50 -6.04
N PHE A 64 1.63 4.31 -6.56
CA PHE A 64 2.52 5.10 -5.70
C PHE A 64 1.77 6.16 -4.90
N GLY A 65 0.75 6.80 -5.48
CA GLY A 65 -0.13 7.72 -4.77
C GLY A 65 -0.85 7.03 -3.60
N TYR A 66 -1.37 5.82 -3.81
CA TYR A 66 -1.98 5.02 -2.76
C TYR A 66 -0.99 4.65 -1.66
N LEU A 67 0.23 4.20 -2.00
CA LEU A 67 1.27 3.88 -1.01
C LEU A 67 1.65 5.11 -0.17
N TRP A 68 1.80 6.27 -0.81
CA TRP A 68 2.09 7.52 -0.13
C TRP A 68 0.95 7.92 0.81
N TYR A 69 -0.31 7.90 0.35
CA TYR A 69 -1.46 8.19 1.18
C TYR A 69 -1.58 7.23 2.38
N SER A 70 -1.43 5.93 2.13
CA SER A 70 -1.49 4.89 3.15
C SER A 70 -0.45 5.12 4.24
N ASN A 71 0.81 5.32 3.86
CA ASN A 71 1.91 5.48 4.81
C ASN A 71 1.88 6.79 5.60
N ASN A 72 1.36 7.89 5.04
CA ASN A 72 1.39 9.19 5.73
C ASN A 72 0.09 9.54 6.46
N TYR A 73 -1.06 8.96 6.08
CA TYR A 73 -2.35 9.34 6.68
C TYR A 73 -3.12 8.16 7.25
N SER A 74 -3.19 7.02 6.56
CA SER A 74 -4.01 5.90 7.03
C SER A 74 -3.35 5.15 8.19
N LYS A 75 -2.09 4.75 8.01
CA LYS A 75 -1.35 3.98 9.03
C LYS A 75 -1.15 4.75 10.35
N PRO A 76 -0.70 6.02 10.37
CA PRO A 76 -0.54 6.74 11.63
C PRO A 76 -1.84 6.86 12.42
N LYS A 77 -2.98 7.10 11.74
CA LYS A 77 -4.30 7.18 12.39
C LYS A 77 -4.71 5.86 13.01
N LYS A 78 -4.50 4.75 12.31
CA LYS A 78 -4.81 3.41 12.82
C LYS A 78 -3.89 3.03 13.97
N THR A 79 -2.58 3.23 13.84
CA THR A 79 -1.61 2.97 14.92
C THR A 79 -1.92 3.79 16.16
N LYS A 80 -2.30 5.08 16.02
CA LYS A 80 -2.75 5.88 17.16
C LYS A 80 -3.97 5.28 17.86
N LYS A 81 -4.96 4.80 17.09
CA LYS A 81 -6.16 4.14 17.63
C LYS A 81 -5.79 2.83 18.35
N GLU A 82 -4.92 2.02 17.76
CA GLU A 82 -4.44 0.77 18.37
C GLU A 82 -3.68 1.03 19.67
N ILE A 83 -2.81 2.04 19.72
CA ILE A 83 -2.09 2.42 20.94
C ILE A 83 -3.06 2.83 22.06
N ILE A 84 -4.13 3.56 21.74
CA ILE A 84 -5.17 3.91 22.72
C ILE A 84 -5.87 2.64 23.22
N GLU A 85 -6.29 1.74 22.33
CA GLU A 85 -6.95 0.48 22.70
C GLU A 85 -6.04 -0.42 23.57
N ILE A 86 -4.76 -0.53 23.22
CA ILE A 86 -3.77 -1.27 24.02
C ILE A 86 -3.58 -0.61 25.39
N SER A 87 -3.53 0.72 25.45
CA SER A 87 -3.37 1.47 26.72
C SER A 87 -4.59 1.29 27.65
N GLU A 88 -5.79 1.34 27.09
CA GLU A 88 -7.03 1.03 27.81
C GLU A 88 -7.01 -0.40 28.36
N TYR A 89 -6.55 -1.36 27.56
CA TYR A 89 -6.46 -2.75 27.98
C TYR A 89 -5.39 -2.99 29.07
N ILE A 90 -4.24 -2.31 29.00
CA ILE A 90 -3.23 -2.32 30.08
C ILE A 90 -3.84 -1.79 31.38
N THR A 91 -4.65 -0.74 31.29
CA THR A 91 -5.32 -0.14 32.45
C THR A 91 -6.35 -1.10 33.05
N GLN A 92 -7.12 -1.79 32.20
CA GLN A 92 -8.04 -2.85 32.64
C GLN A 92 -7.27 -4.00 33.32
N TRP A 93 -6.17 -4.45 32.72
CA TRP A 93 -5.32 -5.50 33.29
C TRP A 93 -4.82 -5.13 34.69
N LYS A 94 -4.35 -3.89 34.87
CA LYS A 94 -3.92 -3.37 36.17
C LYS A 94 -5.03 -3.45 37.23
N SER A 95 -6.28 -3.19 36.84
CA SER A 95 -7.45 -3.31 37.72
C SER A 95 -7.76 -4.77 38.09
N GLU A 96 -7.64 -5.69 37.14
CA GLU A 96 -7.96 -7.11 37.36
C GLU A 96 -6.88 -7.86 38.17
N TYR A 97 -5.60 -7.57 37.92
CA TYR A 97 -4.46 -8.33 38.47
C TYR A 97 -3.60 -7.53 39.46
N ASN A 98 -4.00 -6.30 39.80
CA ASN A 98 -3.25 -5.36 40.66
C ASN A 98 -1.78 -5.15 40.26
N SER A 99 -1.42 -5.45 39.02
CA SER A 99 -0.05 -5.43 38.50
C SER A 99 -0.07 -5.10 37.01
N LEU A 100 1.00 -4.49 36.49
CA LEU A 100 1.16 -4.23 35.05
C LEU A 100 1.70 -5.48 34.34
N PRO A 101 1.30 -5.73 33.07
CA PRO A 101 1.81 -6.87 32.31
C PRO A 101 3.30 -6.66 31.97
N ILE A 102 4.16 -7.63 32.27
CA ILE A 102 5.62 -7.53 32.02
C ILE A 102 5.93 -7.31 30.53
N THR A 103 5.08 -7.84 29.64
CA THR A 103 5.24 -7.70 28.19
C THR A 103 3.87 -7.74 27.51
N ILE A 104 3.72 -7.02 26.39
CA ILE A 104 2.51 -7.05 25.55
C ILE A 104 2.16 -8.48 25.10
N GLU A 105 3.16 -9.35 24.87
CA GLU A 105 2.91 -10.75 24.48
C GLU A 105 2.14 -11.55 25.53
N ILE A 106 2.41 -11.32 26.82
CA ILE A 106 1.74 -12.03 27.92
C ILE A 106 0.25 -11.65 27.93
N MET A 107 -0.02 -10.38 27.72
CA MET A 107 -1.36 -9.83 27.56
C MET A 107 -2.09 -10.40 26.34
N ILE A 108 -1.41 -10.57 25.20
CA ILE A 108 -2.02 -11.14 23.98
C ILE A 108 -2.27 -12.65 24.13
N LYS A 109 -1.43 -13.37 24.87
CA LYS A 109 -1.62 -14.81 25.13
C LYS A 109 -2.92 -15.11 25.88
N SER A 110 -3.40 -14.19 26.73
CA SER A 110 -4.68 -14.36 27.41
C SER A 110 -5.90 -14.14 26.51
N LYS A 111 -5.75 -13.38 25.41
CA LYS A 111 -6.84 -13.08 24.45
C LYS A 111 -6.35 -13.08 22.99
N PRO A 112 -6.54 -14.20 22.24
CA PRO A 112 -6.00 -14.35 20.88
C PRO A 112 -6.62 -13.39 19.84
N LEU A 113 -7.76 -12.77 20.14
CA LEU A 113 -8.38 -11.75 19.28
C LEU A 113 -7.47 -10.52 19.06
N HIS A 114 -6.52 -10.28 19.97
CA HIS A 114 -5.61 -9.15 19.94
C HIS A 114 -4.24 -9.47 19.32
N LYS A 115 -4.09 -10.59 18.59
CA LYS A 115 -2.82 -10.98 17.95
C LYS A 115 -2.21 -9.90 17.05
N LYS A 116 -3.04 -9.02 16.49
CA LYS A 116 -2.60 -7.89 15.65
C LYS A 116 -1.84 -6.82 16.43
N TRP A 117 -2.03 -6.72 17.75
CA TRP A 117 -1.37 -5.71 18.61
C TRP A 117 0.11 -6.00 18.87
N LEU A 118 0.67 -7.11 18.36
CA LEU A 118 2.10 -7.38 18.44
C LEU A 118 2.93 -6.39 17.63
N THR A 119 2.36 -5.86 16.55
CA THR A 119 3.05 -4.96 15.64
C THR A 119 2.16 -3.82 15.20
N ASP A 120 2.74 -2.68 14.91
CA ASP A 120 2.05 -1.56 14.28
C ASP A 120 1.66 -1.81 12.81
N GLU A 121 1.06 -0.81 12.17
CA GLU A 121 0.65 -0.85 10.76
C GLU A 121 1.83 -0.86 9.77
N TRP A 122 3.06 -0.65 10.26
CA TRP A 122 4.32 -0.86 9.52
C TRP A 122 4.96 -2.21 9.83
N LYS A 123 4.26 -3.09 10.58
CA LYS A 123 4.71 -4.42 11.01
C LYS A 123 5.95 -4.38 11.92
N ARG A 124 6.07 -3.33 12.72
CA ARG A 124 7.15 -3.14 13.70
C ARG A 124 6.64 -3.37 15.12
N PRO A 125 7.45 -3.93 16.01
CA PRO A 125 7.05 -4.11 17.40
C PRO A 125 6.86 -2.76 18.09
N TYR A 126 5.87 -2.68 18.98
CA TYR A 126 5.70 -1.54 19.88
C TYR A 126 6.81 -1.52 20.94
N PHE A 127 7.25 -0.33 21.33
CA PHE A 127 8.08 -0.16 22.52
C PHE A 127 7.17 -0.13 23.75
N TYR A 128 7.50 -0.95 24.74
CA TYR A 128 6.79 -1.01 26.02
C TYR A 128 7.79 -1.08 27.16
N SER A 129 7.71 -0.12 28.08
CA SER A 129 8.51 -0.08 29.29
C SER A 129 7.61 0.22 30.49
N ILE A 130 7.99 -0.30 31.65
CA ILE A 130 7.33 -0.05 32.92
C ILE A 130 8.29 0.78 33.77
N ASP A 131 7.82 1.90 34.32
CA ASP A 131 8.55 2.62 35.35
C ASP A 131 8.20 2.03 36.72
N SER A 132 9.19 1.38 37.34
CA SER A 132 9.06 0.75 38.66
C SER A 132 8.78 1.76 39.78
N THR A 133 9.06 3.04 39.55
CA THR A 133 9.00 4.10 40.57
C THR A 133 7.57 4.63 40.72
N ASP A 134 6.90 4.88 39.60
CA ASP A 134 5.56 5.49 39.57
C ASP A 134 4.44 4.52 39.17
N ASN A 135 4.76 3.23 38.95
CA ASN A 135 3.82 2.21 38.48
C ASN A 135 3.06 2.69 37.22
N SER A 136 3.80 3.40 36.36
CA SER A 136 3.38 3.97 35.09
C SER A 136 3.99 3.15 33.94
N PHE A 137 3.44 3.29 32.74
CA PHE A 137 3.94 2.59 31.55
C PHE A 137 4.10 3.57 30.39
N GLU A 138 5.06 3.28 29.53
CA GLU A 138 5.23 3.97 28.26
C GLU A 138 4.94 3.00 27.11
N LEU A 139 4.12 3.46 26.16
CA LEU A 139 3.77 2.73 24.95
C LEU A 139 3.85 3.68 23.76
N PHE A 140 4.75 3.36 22.81
CA PHE A 140 4.85 4.10 21.56
C PHE A 140 5.28 3.21 20.40
N SER A 141 4.90 3.61 19.18
CA SER A 141 5.36 3.00 17.92
C SER A 141 6.46 3.86 17.32
N ALA A 142 7.48 3.21 16.76
CA ALA A 142 8.56 3.83 15.98
C ALA A 142 8.08 4.47 14.65
N GLY A 143 6.78 4.44 14.37
CA GLY A 143 6.17 5.07 13.22
C GLY A 143 6.76 4.62 11.88
N LYS A 144 6.87 5.57 10.96
CA LYS A 144 7.24 5.33 9.56
C LYS A 144 8.73 5.11 9.37
N ASP A 145 9.60 5.77 10.13
CA ASP A 145 11.05 5.64 9.98
C ASP A 145 11.60 4.37 10.66
N GLY A 146 10.96 3.92 11.74
CA GLY A 146 11.31 2.68 12.44
C GLY A 146 12.44 2.87 13.43
N LYS A 147 12.69 4.11 13.83
CA LYS A 147 13.65 4.46 14.85
C LYS A 147 12.88 5.09 15.99
N PHE A 148 13.14 4.60 17.20
CA PHE A 148 12.64 5.22 18.41
C PHE A 148 13.40 6.52 18.70
N GLU A 149 12.76 7.42 19.45
CA GLU A 149 13.22 8.77 19.81
C GLU A 149 13.28 9.74 18.63
N THR A 150 12.35 9.61 17.67
CA THR A 150 12.23 10.50 16.52
C THR A 150 10.88 11.21 16.47
N LYS A 151 10.76 12.20 15.58
CA LYS A 151 9.50 12.93 15.37
C LYS A 151 8.37 12.06 14.81
N ASP A 152 8.70 10.88 14.27
CA ASP A 152 7.75 9.94 13.71
C ASP A 152 7.15 9.02 14.78
N ASP A 153 7.65 9.07 16.02
CA ASP A 153 7.11 8.28 17.13
C ASP A 153 5.67 8.66 17.44
N ILE A 154 4.82 7.65 17.54
CA ILE A 154 3.39 7.81 17.85
C ILE A 154 3.17 7.28 19.26
N SER A 155 2.68 8.14 20.16
CA SER A 155 2.30 7.77 21.52
C SER A 155 0.84 8.14 21.81
N SER A 156 0.32 7.66 22.94
CA SER A 156 -1.03 7.96 23.43
C SER A 156 -1.18 9.36 24.03
N LYS A 157 -0.08 10.04 24.37
CA LYS A 157 -0.10 11.36 25.03
C LYS A 157 -0.37 12.51 24.07
#